data_AF-I0H2T2-F1
#
_entry.id   AF-I0H2T2-F1
#
_cell.length_a   1.000
_cell.length_b   1.000
_cell.length_c   1.000
_cell.angle_alpha   90.00
_cell.angle_beta   90.00
_cell.angle_gamma   90.00
#
_symmetry.space_group_name_H-M   'P 1'
#
loop_
_entity.id
_entity.type
_entity.pdbx_description
1 polymer ?
#
loop_
_entity_poly.entity_id
_entity_poly.type
_entity_poly.pdbx_seq_one_letter_code
_entity_poly.pdbx_strand_id
1 'polypeptide(L)'
;MNPAYNNQPRRGRWPNPADTALDRARRVAGMYRARLRALDVDACDELDATAAAFGEDWMLDKPDIVDPDRELTTAQAAELINVPVQRIRNWACLDHPEQPGEPLLPRFKMRGRERTYLAGQVLAAAATMRRRQNTPG
;
A
#
# COMPACT_ATOMS: atom_id res chain seq x y z
N MET A 1 -12.44 -20.39 20.75
CA MET A 1 -12.70 -19.51 19.59
C MET A 1 -13.95 -20.03 18.89
N ASN A 2 -15.03 -19.26 18.86
CA ASN A 2 -16.35 -19.78 18.42
C ASN A 2 -16.40 -19.88 16.88
N PRO A 3 -16.61 -21.07 16.28
CA PRO A 3 -16.62 -21.28 14.82
C PRO A 3 -17.74 -20.56 14.07
N ALA A 4 -18.71 -19.97 14.78
CA ALA A 4 -19.81 -19.20 14.19
C ALA A 4 -19.37 -17.86 13.54
N TYR A 5 -18.17 -17.36 13.81
CA TYR A 5 -17.66 -16.14 13.16
C TYR A 5 -17.28 -16.34 11.68
N ASN A 6 -17.19 -17.58 11.19
CA ASN A 6 -16.79 -17.87 9.81
C ASN A 6 -17.93 -17.76 8.79
N ASN A 7 -19.18 -17.61 9.24
CA ASN A 7 -20.37 -17.68 8.37
C ASN A 7 -21.30 -16.46 8.52
N GLN A 8 -20.75 -15.24 8.56
CA GLN A 8 -21.58 -14.04 8.43
C GLN A 8 -22.04 -13.84 6.96
N PRO A 9 -23.31 -13.42 6.75
CA PRO A 9 -23.95 -13.44 5.44
C PRO A 9 -23.33 -12.46 4.42
N ARG A 10 -23.26 -12.90 3.14
CA ARG A 10 -22.79 -12.15 1.97
C ARG A 10 -23.69 -10.97 1.54
N ARG A 11 -24.13 -10.11 2.45
CA ARG A 11 -24.90 -8.90 2.10
C ARG A 11 -24.51 -7.71 2.97
N GLY A 12 -23.41 -7.08 2.56
CA GLY A 12 -22.88 -5.83 3.09
C GLY A 12 -21.63 -5.49 2.28
N ARG A 13 -21.65 -4.34 1.60
CA ARG A 13 -20.77 -3.95 0.49
C ARG A 13 -19.35 -3.57 0.95
N TRP A 14 -18.64 -4.47 1.64
CA TRP A 14 -17.23 -4.23 1.95
C TRP A 14 -16.45 -4.02 0.64
N PRO A 15 -15.70 -2.92 0.46
CA PRO A 15 -15.16 -2.54 -0.84
C PRO A 15 -14.20 -3.57 -1.44
N ASN A 16 -13.46 -4.30 -0.61
CA ASN A 16 -12.51 -5.30 -1.06
C ASN A 16 -12.96 -6.73 -0.70
N PRO A 17 -13.56 -7.48 -1.63
CA PRO A 17 -14.09 -8.81 -1.33
C PRO A 17 -13.01 -9.84 -0.94
N ALA A 18 -11.73 -9.58 -1.26
CA ALA A 18 -10.61 -10.45 -0.93
C ALA A 18 -10.08 -10.27 0.51
N ASP A 19 -10.48 -9.21 1.22
CA ASP A 19 -10.07 -8.98 2.61
C ASP A 19 -10.64 -10.06 3.53
N THR A 20 -9.77 -10.66 4.34
CA THR A 20 -10.17 -11.54 5.44
C THR A 20 -10.89 -10.76 6.54
N ALA A 21 -11.50 -11.46 7.50
CA ALA A 21 -12.14 -10.80 8.64
C ALA A 21 -11.16 -9.92 9.44
N LEU A 22 -9.90 -10.35 9.56
CA LEU A 22 -8.84 -9.59 10.23
C LEU A 22 -8.46 -8.33 9.44
N ASP A 23 -8.31 -8.44 8.12
CA ASP A 23 -8.01 -7.29 7.25
C ASP A 23 -9.12 -6.24 7.33
N ARG A 24 -10.38 -6.69 7.35
CA ARG A 24 -11.55 -5.81 7.55
C ARG A 24 -11.48 -5.10 8.89
N ALA A 25 -11.25 -5.83 9.97
CA ALA A 25 -11.13 -5.24 11.31
C ALA A 25 -10.02 -4.19 11.38
N ARG A 26 -8.85 -4.47 10.81
CA ARG A 26 -7.72 -3.53 10.74
C ARG A 26 -8.08 -2.26 9.95
N ARG A 27 -8.70 -2.41 8.79
CA ARG A 27 -9.14 -1.27 7.96
C ARG A 27 -10.19 -0.42 8.68
N VAL A 28 -11.17 -1.05 9.34
CA VAL A 28 -12.17 -0.34 10.14
C VAL A 28 -11.51 0.42 11.29
N ALA A 29 -10.58 -0.21 12.03
CA ALA A 29 -9.83 0.44 13.09
C ALA A 29 -9.05 1.66 12.57
N GLY A 30 -8.38 1.53 11.43
CA GLY A 30 -7.69 2.64 10.75
C GLY A 30 -8.63 3.78 10.37
N MET A 31 -9.84 3.49 9.87
CA MET A 31 -10.85 4.52 9.57
C MET A 31 -11.30 5.30 10.80
N TYR A 32 -11.58 4.60 11.92
CA TYR A 32 -11.92 5.25 13.18
C TYR A 32 -10.76 6.10 13.70
N ARG A 33 -9.53 5.55 13.70
CA ARG A 33 -8.34 6.27 14.15
C ARG A 33 -8.10 7.54 13.34
N ALA A 34 -8.16 7.47 12.00
CA ALA A 34 -8.03 8.64 11.13
C ALA A 34 -9.09 9.71 11.44
N ARG A 35 -10.33 9.30 11.75
CA ARG A 35 -11.40 10.23 12.12
C ARG A 35 -11.18 10.84 13.51
N LEU A 36 -10.75 10.05 14.48
CA LEU A 36 -10.48 10.50 15.84
C LEU A 36 -9.28 11.45 15.89
N ARG A 37 -8.22 11.14 15.16
CA ARG A 37 -7.01 11.99 15.08
C ARG A 37 -7.29 13.37 14.49
N ALA A 38 -8.28 13.48 13.60
CA ALA A 38 -8.75 14.76 13.07
C ALA A 38 -9.58 15.58 14.08
N LEU A 39 -10.03 14.97 15.17
CA LEU A 39 -10.79 15.63 16.25
C LEU A 39 -9.89 15.96 17.44
N ASP A 40 -9.02 15.03 17.83
CA ASP A 40 -8.12 15.15 18.96
C ASP A 40 -6.86 14.31 18.71
N VAL A 41 -5.74 14.99 18.45
CA VAL A 41 -4.47 14.34 18.14
C VAL A 41 -3.78 13.82 19.40
N ASP A 42 -3.84 14.57 20.50
CA ASP A 42 -3.11 14.26 21.72
C ASP A 42 -3.70 13.02 22.40
N ALA A 43 -5.04 12.93 22.46
CA ALA A 43 -5.71 11.72 22.95
C ALA A 43 -5.42 10.49 22.08
N CYS A 44 -5.25 10.66 20.77
CA CYS A 44 -4.86 9.57 19.89
C CYS A 44 -3.41 9.11 20.14
N ASP A 45 -2.49 10.04 20.41
CA ASP A 45 -1.09 9.72 20.69
C ASP A 45 -0.94 8.96 22.03
N GLU A 46 -1.74 9.29 23.05
CA GLU A 46 -1.80 8.53 24.31
C GLU A 46 -2.30 7.08 24.11
N LEU A 47 -3.34 6.92 23.29
CA LEU A 47 -3.89 5.60 22.95
C LEU A 47 -2.90 4.78 22.12
N ASP A 48 -2.23 5.43 21.16
CA ASP A 48 -1.18 4.82 20.33
C ASP A 48 -0.01 4.34 21.20
N ALA A 49 0.45 5.14 22.16
CA ALA A 49 1.51 4.74 23.10
C ALA A 49 1.08 3.52 23.95
N THR A 50 -0.19 3.50 24.37
CA THR A 50 -0.75 2.38 25.13
C THR A 50 -0.82 1.10 24.28
N ALA A 51 -1.28 1.19 23.03
CA ALA A 51 -1.33 0.06 22.11
C ALA A 51 0.06 -0.50 21.80
N ALA A 52 1.06 0.38 21.61
CA ALA A 52 2.45 0.00 21.42
C ALA A 52 3.02 -0.77 22.63
N ALA A 53 2.67 -0.36 23.85
CA ALA A 53 3.09 -1.05 25.06
C ALA A 53 2.55 -2.49 25.15
N PHE A 54 1.40 -2.77 24.53
CA PHE A 54 0.84 -4.12 24.39
C PHE A 54 1.38 -4.89 23.17
N GLY A 55 2.26 -4.29 22.36
CA GLY A 55 2.78 -4.89 21.13
C GLY A 55 1.83 -4.82 19.94
N GLU A 56 0.73 -4.05 20.03
CA GLU A 56 -0.29 -3.92 19.00
C GLU A 56 0.04 -2.82 17.98
N ASP A 57 1.28 -2.86 17.51
CA ASP A 57 1.91 -1.89 16.60
C ASP A 57 1.23 -1.75 15.24
N TRP A 58 0.36 -2.70 14.87
CA TRP A 58 -0.38 -2.69 13.60
C TRP A 58 -1.46 -1.61 13.56
N MET A 59 -1.88 -1.08 14.71
CA MET A 59 -2.92 -0.06 14.82
C MET A 59 -2.39 1.36 14.59
N LEU A 60 -1.07 1.55 14.74
CA LEU A 60 -0.41 2.85 14.66
C LEU A 60 -0.30 3.31 13.19
N ASP A 61 -0.56 4.60 12.91
CA ASP A 61 0.02 5.22 11.70
C ASP A 61 1.52 5.24 11.93
N LYS A 62 2.18 4.21 11.45
CA LYS A 62 3.58 4.37 11.12
C LYS A 62 3.54 5.11 9.78
N PRO A 63 4.10 6.34 9.69
CA PRO A 63 4.42 6.84 8.37
C PRO A 63 5.28 5.74 7.74
N ASP A 64 4.79 5.15 6.63
CA ASP A 64 5.59 4.28 5.80
C ASP A 64 6.71 5.17 5.24
N ILE A 65 7.76 5.38 6.04
CA ILE A 65 9.00 6.01 5.62
C ILE A 65 9.64 4.97 4.74
N VAL A 66 9.23 5.00 3.47
CA VAL A 66 9.81 4.19 2.43
C VAL A 66 11.15 4.83 2.10
N ASP A 67 12.23 4.17 2.52
CA ASP A 67 13.57 4.49 2.04
C ASP A 67 13.56 4.41 0.49
N PRO A 68 13.77 5.54 -0.23
CA PRO A 68 13.67 5.56 -1.69
C PRO A 68 14.74 4.68 -2.36
N ASP A 69 15.86 4.43 -1.69
CA ASP A 69 16.98 3.64 -2.19
C ASP A 69 16.83 2.14 -1.86
N ARG A 70 15.75 1.77 -1.16
CA ARG A 70 15.45 0.37 -0.85
C ARG A 70 15.23 -0.42 -2.14
N GLU A 71 16.01 -1.49 -2.29
CA GLU A 71 15.84 -2.47 -3.36
C GLU A 71 14.61 -3.34 -3.10
N LEU A 72 13.70 -3.40 -4.07
CA LEU A 72 12.46 -4.18 -4.03
C LEU A 72 12.44 -5.21 -5.15
N THR A 73 11.99 -6.42 -4.84
CA THR A 73 11.61 -7.39 -5.86
C THR A 73 10.37 -6.93 -6.62
N THR A 74 10.02 -7.61 -7.71
CA THR A 74 8.79 -7.28 -8.47
C THR A 74 7.54 -7.45 -7.60
N ALA A 75 7.52 -8.45 -6.71
CA ALA A 75 6.41 -8.67 -5.80
C ALA A 75 6.30 -7.57 -4.72
N GLN A 76 7.42 -7.20 -4.11
CA GLN A 76 7.46 -6.12 -3.11
C GLN A 76 7.12 -4.76 -3.71
N ALA A 77 7.56 -4.47 -4.94
CA ALA A 77 7.18 -3.28 -5.67
C ALA A 77 5.67 -3.21 -5.92
N ALA A 78 5.05 -4.35 -6.24
CA ALA A 78 3.61 -4.44 -6.48
C ALA A 78 2.80 -4.21 -5.18
N GLU A 79 3.26 -4.79 -4.07
CA GLU A 79 2.70 -4.60 -2.74
C GLU A 79 2.80 -3.14 -2.29
N LEU A 80 3.96 -2.51 -2.45
CA LEU A 80 4.22 -1.12 -2.07
C LEU A 80 3.17 -0.13 -2.60
N ILE A 81 2.72 -0.32 -3.85
CA ILE A 81 1.73 0.56 -4.48
C ILE A 81 0.36 -0.09 -4.63
N ASN A 82 0.15 -1.25 -4.00
CA ASN A 82 -1.07 -2.04 -4.01
C ASN A 82 -1.64 -2.29 -5.42
N VAL A 83 -0.83 -2.89 -6.30
CA VAL A 83 -1.23 -3.31 -7.66
C VAL A 83 -0.86 -4.77 -7.94
N PRO A 84 -1.44 -5.42 -8.97
CA PRO A 84 -0.99 -6.75 -9.38
C PRO A 84 0.46 -6.75 -9.90
N VAL A 85 1.22 -7.80 -9.61
CA VAL A 85 2.62 -8.00 -10.07
C VAL A 85 2.77 -7.80 -11.59
N GLN A 86 1.80 -8.24 -12.38
CA GLN A 86 1.81 -8.09 -13.82
C GLN A 86 1.84 -6.61 -14.25
N ARG A 87 1.27 -5.71 -13.45
CA ARG A 87 1.28 -4.27 -13.72
C ARG A 87 2.68 -3.69 -13.63
N ILE A 88 3.47 -4.11 -12.63
CA ILE A 88 4.88 -3.74 -12.50
C ILE A 88 5.69 -4.22 -13.70
N ARG A 89 5.48 -5.48 -14.13
CA ARG A 89 6.14 -6.03 -15.32
C ARG A 89 5.81 -5.24 -16.58
N ASN A 90 4.54 -4.85 -16.74
CA ASN A 90 4.11 -4.04 -17.87
C ASN A 90 4.76 -2.64 -17.83
N TRP A 91 4.77 -1.97 -16.67
CA TRP A 91 5.41 -0.65 -16.52
C TRP A 91 6.90 -0.67 -16.83
N ALA A 92 7.59 -1.76 -16.48
CA ALA A 92 9.00 -1.95 -16.82
C ALA A 92 9.27 -2.11 -18.32
N CYS A 93 8.24 -2.15 -19.17
CA CYS A 93 8.33 -2.22 -20.63
C CYS A 93 7.67 -1.01 -21.32
N LEU A 94 7.17 -0.04 -20.57
CA LEU A 94 6.55 1.17 -21.11
C LEU A 94 7.52 2.34 -21.02
N ASP A 95 7.38 3.28 -21.95
CA ASP A 95 8.07 4.56 -21.89
C ASP A 95 7.31 5.55 -21.01
N HIS A 96 8.05 6.52 -20.47
CA HIS A 96 7.51 7.60 -19.68
C HIS A 96 6.62 8.48 -20.57
N PRO A 97 5.35 8.71 -20.20
CA PRO A 97 4.38 9.40 -21.07
C PRO A 97 4.75 10.86 -21.37
N GLU A 98 5.53 11.49 -20.49
CA GLU A 98 5.97 12.88 -20.62
C GLU A 98 7.42 12.99 -21.12
N GLN A 99 8.16 11.87 -21.17
CA GLN A 99 9.58 11.85 -21.54
C GLN A 99 9.83 10.66 -22.49
N PRO A 100 9.57 10.85 -23.80
CA PRO A 100 9.71 9.79 -24.78
C PRO A 100 11.16 9.26 -24.82
N GLY A 101 11.32 7.94 -24.78
CA GLY A 101 12.62 7.28 -24.77
C GLY A 101 13.19 6.97 -23.38
N GLU A 102 12.59 7.49 -22.31
CA GLU A 102 12.89 7.08 -20.95
C GLU A 102 11.93 5.99 -20.47
N PRO A 103 12.38 4.94 -19.76
CA PRO A 103 11.48 3.92 -19.24
C PRO A 103 10.63 4.47 -18.09
N LEU A 104 9.32 4.18 -18.10
CA LEU A 104 8.40 4.54 -17.02
C LEU A 104 8.84 3.96 -15.67
N LEU A 105 9.34 2.72 -15.67
CA LEU A 105 9.91 2.08 -14.50
C LEU A 105 11.29 1.49 -14.86
N PRO A 106 12.38 2.18 -14.53
CA PRO A 106 13.73 1.69 -14.75
C PRO A 106 13.97 0.41 -13.95
N ARG A 107 14.65 -0.56 -14.57
CA ARG A 107 15.08 -1.79 -13.88
C ARG A 107 16.40 -1.48 -13.20
N PHE A 108 16.50 -1.76 -11.91
CA PHE A 108 17.70 -1.40 -11.15
C PHE A 108 18.80 -2.46 -11.31
N LYS A 109 18.54 -3.68 -10.82
CA LYS A 109 19.51 -4.78 -10.87
C LYS A 109 18.82 -6.14 -11.10
N MET A 110 19.64 -7.15 -11.36
CA MET A 110 19.25 -8.56 -11.29
C MET A 110 19.81 -9.15 -9.99
N ARG A 111 18.94 -9.72 -9.15
CA ARG A 111 19.33 -10.53 -7.99
C ARG A 111 19.05 -11.99 -8.32
N GLY A 112 20.08 -12.70 -8.81
CA GLY A 112 19.91 -14.04 -9.36
C GLY A 112 19.04 -14.01 -10.63
N ARG A 113 17.86 -14.65 -10.57
CA ARG A 113 16.87 -14.65 -11.67
C ARG A 113 15.80 -13.56 -11.52
N GLU A 114 15.81 -12.80 -10.44
CA GLU A 114 14.77 -11.83 -10.13
C GLU A 114 15.20 -10.40 -10.44
N ARG A 115 14.33 -9.63 -11.09
CA ARG A 115 14.53 -8.19 -11.31
C ARG A 115 14.17 -7.41 -10.06
N THR A 116 15.04 -6.45 -9.72
CA THR A 116 14.82 -5.51 -8.64
C THR A 116 14.61 -4.08 -9.16
N TYR A 117 13.94 -3.29 -8.34
CA TYR A 117 13.58 -1.89 -8.58
C TYR A 117 13.89 -1.08 -7.33
N LEU A 118 14.14 0.21 -7.47
CA LEU A 118 14.22 1.11 -6.33
C LEU A 118 12.82 1.56 -5.91
N ALA A 119 12.56 1.61 -4.61
CA ALA A 119 11.26 2.02 -4.09
C ALA A 119 10.85 3.42 -4.58
N GLY A 120 11.79 4.37 -4.62
CA GLY A 120 11.54 5.72 -5.15
C GLY A 120 11.09 5.73 -6.61
N GLN A 121 11.66 4.87 -7.46
CA GLN A 121 11.28 4.76 -8.87
C GLN A 121 9.89 4.13 -9.05
N VAL A 122 9.55 3.15 -8.22
CA VAL A 122 8.22 2.53 -8.22
C VAL A 122 7.14 3.56 -7.83
N LEU A 123 7.41 4.35 -6.79
CA LEU A 123 6.51 5.43 -6.35
C LEU A 123 6.37 6.52 -7.43
N ALA A 124 7.46 6.92 -8.07
CA ALA A 124 7.45 7.89 -9.16
C ALA A 124 6.61 7.41 -10.36
N ALA A 125 6.80 6.15 -10.79
CA ALA A 125 6.01 5.55 -11.85
C ALA A 125 4.51 5.52 -11.52
N ALA A 126 4.17 5.18 -10.27
CA ALA A 126 2.80 5.18 -9.79
C ALA A 126 2.18 6.58 -9.78
N ALA A 127 2.93 7.60 -9.35
CA ALA A 127 2.50 8.99 -9.38
C ALA A 127 2.23 9.47 -10.82
N THR A 128 3.13 9.16 -11.76
CA THR A 128 2.95 9.46 -13.19
C THR A 128 1.67 8.82 -13.74
N MET A 129 1.42 7.54 -13.43
CA MET A 129 0.21 6.85 -13.89
C MET A 129 -1.08 7.39 -13.25
N ARG A 130 -1.05 7.84 -11.99
CA ARG A 130 -2.19 8.51 -11.34
C ARG A 130 -2.48 9.86 -11.95
N ARG A 131 -1.46 10.67 -12.23
CA ARG A 131 -1.62 11.97 -12.91
C ARG A 131 -2.34 11.80 -14.24
N ARG A 132 -1.90 10.83 -15.06
CA ARG A 132 -2.54 10.52 -16.34
C ARG A 132 -4.01 10.11 -16.24
N GLN A 133 -4.42 9.46 -15.15
CA GLN A 133 -5.81 9.06 -14.93
C GLN A 133 -6.70 10.23 -14.46
N ASN A 134 -6.09 11.25 -13.84
CA ASN A 134 -6.81 12.39 -13.25
C ASN A 134 -6.80 13.65 -14.13
N THR A 135 -6.12 13.65 -15.28
CA THR A 135 -6.24 14.74 -16.26
C THR A 135 -7.64 14.69 -16.89
N PRO A 136 -8.52 15.69 -16.67
CA PRO A 136 -9.76 15.78 -17.40
C PRO A 136 -9.44 16.07 -18.87
N GLY A 137 -10.03 15.26 -19.77
CA GLY A 137 -10.00 15.53 -21.21
C GLY A 137 -10.89 16.71 -21.60
#